data_AF-A0A950J5A6-F1
#
_entry.id   AF-A0A950J5A6-F1
#
_cell.length_a   1.000
_cell.length_b   1.000
_cell.length_c   1.000
_cell.angle_alpha   90.00
_cell.angle_beta   90.00
_cell.angle_gamma   90.00
#
_symmetry.space_group_name_H-M   'P 1'
#
loop_
_entity.id
_entity.type
_entity.pdbx_description
1 polymer ?
#
loop_
_entity_poly.entity_id
_entity_poly.type
_entity_poly.pdbx_seq_one_letter_code
_entity_poly.pdbx_strand_id
1 'polypeptide(L)'
;MKRKNRIARLAAALIASSVALPTVAQATTRQIVTRNASGPVIVWDATPQIEGFVAQNIPFDRGVEQLKVHALELFVTAAHGFARKERHLTVNVVYARSGAISTRYQTKSFQGIGDALTLEGSPRVRLDPKWHALAERGRYPTGITIRVANPAE
;
A
#
# COMPACT_ATOMS: atom_id res chain seq x y z
N MET A 1 -19.38 25.08 -68.69
CA MET A 1 -18.01 24.85 -69.20
C MET A 1 -17.05 24.67 -68.02
N LYS A 2 -16.37 23.51 -67.98
CA LYS A 2 -14.96 23.24 -67.54
C LYS A 2 -14.50 23.59 -66.09
N ARG A 3 -14.33 22.56 -65.24
CA ARG A 3 -13.05 21.91 -64.77
C ARG A 3 -12.50 22.54 -63.46
N LYS A 4 -12.59 21.87 -62.30
CA LYS A 4 -11.61 20.93 -61.69
C LYS A 4 -10.23 21.57 -61.43
N ASN A 5 -9.78 21.59 -60.16
CA ASN A 5 -8.40 21.40 -59.65
C ASN A 5 -8.44 21.61 -58.11
N ARG A 6 -8.56 20.59 -57.23
CA ARG A 6 -7.55 19.61 -56.76
C ARG A 6 -6.16 20.20 -56.50
N ILE A 7 -5.86 20.57 -55.25
CA ILE A 7 -4.48 20.58 -54.73
C ILE A 7 -4.46 20.08 -53.27
N ALA A 8 -3.81 18.91 -53.13
CA ALA A 8 -3.06 18.34 -52.01
C ALA A 8 -3.47 18.67 -50.56
N ARG A 9 -4.14 17.70 -49.90
CA ARG A 9 -4.03 17.54 -48.44
C ARG A 9 -2.71 16.81 -48.15
N LEU A 10 -1.74 17.53 -47.60
CA LEU A 10 -0.55 16.97 -46.95
C LEU A 10 -1.01 16.21 -45.69
N ALA A 11 -1.02 14.88 -45.77
CA ALA A 11 -1.15 14.02 -44.61
C ALA A 11 0.22 13.94 -43.93
N ALA A 12 0.44 14.77 -42.91
CA ALA A 12 1.57 14.64 -42.01
C ALA A 12 1.36 13.37 -41.17
N ALA A 13 2.12 12.32 -41.47
CA ALA A 13 2.19 11.12 -40.67
C ALA A 13 2.88 11.47 -39.33
N LEU A 14 2.09 11.67 -38.28
CA LEU A 14 2.59 11.72 -36.91
C LEU A 14 3.07 10.32 -36.54
N ILE A 15 4.38 10.12 -36.52
CA ILE A 15 5.00 8.94 -35.92
C ILE A 15 4.79 9.08 -34.41
N ALA A 16 3.76 8.41 -33.89
CA ALA A 16 3.56 8.28 -32.46
C ALA A 16 4.65 7.36 -31.90
N SER A 17 5.71 7.96 -31.36
CA SER A 17 6.69 7.25 -30.56
C SER A 17 6.01 6.75 -29.29
N SER A 18 5.57 5.49 -29.30
CA SER A 18 5.12 4.79 -28.09
C SER A 18 6.32 4.63 -27.16
N VAL A 19 6.48 5.58 -26.23
CA VAL A 19 7.36 5.43 -25.08
C VAL A 19 6.74 4.35 -24.21
N ALA A 20 7.27 3.12 -24.31
CA ALA A 20 6.95 2.06 -23.36
C ALA A 20 7.44 2.50 -21.99
N LEU A 21 6.50 2.95 -21.15
CA LEU A 21 6.80 3.21 -19.73
C LEU A 21 7.30 1.90 -19.12
N PRO A 22 8.36 1.94 -18.29
CA PRO A 22 8.81 0.76 -17.59
C PRO A 22 7.66 0.23 -16.75
N THR A 23 7.20 -0.97 -17.07
CA THR A 23 6.30 -1.73 -16.20
C THR A 23 7.04 -1.98 -14.90
N VAL A 24 6.77 -1.14 -13.90
CA VAL A 24 7.17 -1.42 -12.52
C VAL A 24 6.44 -2.70 -12.16
N ALA A 25 7.17 -3.81 -12.07
CA ALA A 25 6.65 -5.08 -11.59
C ALA A 25 5.89 -4.78 -10.29
N GLN A 26 4.57 -4.98 -10.29
CA GLN A 26 3.77 -4.90 -9.08
C GLN A 26 4.42 -5.85 -8.07
N ALA A 27 5.06 -5.28 -7.05
CA ALA A 27 5.59 -6.05 -5.95
C ALA A 27 4.43 -6.90 -5.41
N THR A 28 4.53 -8.22 -5.57
CA THR A 28 3.56 -9.14 -5.02
C THR A 28 3.47 -8.86 -3.53
N THR A 29 2.30 -8.41 -3.07
CA THR A 29 2.13 -8.02 -1.67
C THR A 29 2.40 -9.23 -0.80
N ARG A 30 3.47 -9.17 -0.01
CA ARG A 30 3.91 -10.27 0.84
C ARG A 30 3.00 -10.36 2.05
N GLN A 31 2.00 -11.23 1.95
CA GLN A 31 0.98 -11.41 2.97
C GLN A 31 0.88 -12.87 3.38
N ILE A 32 0.73 -13.09 4.68
CA ILE A 32 0.45 -14.40 5.26
C ILE A 32 -0.90 -14.30 5.95
N VAL A 33 -1.84 -15.15 5.56
CA VAL A 33 -3.12 -15.27 6.26
C VAL A 33 -3.04 -16.43 7.23
N THR A 34 -3.24 -16.13 8.52
CA THR A 34 -3.27 -17.10 9.61
C THR A 34 -4.55 -16.91 10.45
N ARG A 35 -4.69 -17.68 11.52
CA ARG A 35 -5.86 -17.64 12.41
C ARG A 35 -5.42 -17.81 13.85
N ASN A 36 -6.00 -17.02 14.74
CA ASN A 36 -5.84 -17.15 16.18
C ASN A 36 -7.21 -17.46 16.85
N ALA A 37 -7.24 -17.49 18.19
CA ALA A 37 -8.47 -17.74 18.96
C ALA A 37 -9.55 -16.68 18.73
N SER A 38 -9.17 -15.45 18.35
CA SER A 38 -10.07 -14.31 18.15
C SER A 38 -10.61 -14.23 16.71
N GLY A 39 -9.89 -14.77 15.72
CA GLY A 39 -10.30 -14.72 14.31
C GLY A 39 -9.14 -14.85 13.31
N PRO A 40 -9.40 -14.57 12.02
CA PRO A 40 -8.36 -14.43 11.00
C PRO A 40 -7.39 -13.28 11.32
N VAL A 41 -6.11 -13.52 11.02
CA VAL A 41 -5.03 -12.54 11.13
C VAL A 41 -4.27 -12.48 9.82
N ILE A 42 -4.04 -11.29 9.30
CA ILE A 42 -3.24 -11.03 8.11
C ILE A 42 -1.93 -10.42 8.58
N VAL A 43 -0.82 -11.07 8.28
CA VAL A 43 0.51 -10.50 8.50
C VAL A 43 1.00 -9.97 7.16
N TRP A 44 1.21 -8.66 7.08
CA TRP A 44 1.69 -7.97 5.88
C TRP A 44 3.11 -7.47 6.08
N ASP A 45 4.03 -7.92 5.23
CA ASP A 45 5.39 -7.39 5.14
C ASP A 45 5.40 -6.08 4.33
N ALA A 46 5.54 -4.97 5.06
CA ALA A 46 5.60 -3.60 4.56
C ALA A 46 7.03 -3.12 4.27
N THR A 47 8.04 -4.00 4.32
CA THR A 47 9.44 -3.65 4.01
C THR A 47 9.57 -2.94 2.66
N PRO A 48 8.96 -3.43 1.55
CA PRO A 48 9.09 -2.76 0.25
C PRO A 48 8.52 -1.33 0.24
N GLN A 49 7.45 -1.09 0.99
CA GLN A 49 6.82 0.23 1.10
C GLN A 49 7.70 1.19 1.88
N ILE A 50 8.26 0.74 3.00
CA ILE A 50 9.16 1.54 3.83
C ILE A 50 10.45 1.86 3.05
N GLU A 51 11.03 0.89 2.36
CA GLU A 51 12.18 1.12 1.46
C GLU A 51 11.86 2.17 0.40
N GLY A 52 10.67 2.10 -0.20
CA GLY A 52 10.16 3.10 -1.14
C GLY A 52 10.04 4.50 -0.53
N PHE A 53 9.55 4.61 0.71
CA PHE A 53 9.44 5.90 1.41
C PHE A 53 10.80 6.51 1.71
N VAL A 54 11.77 5.69 2.13
CA VAL A 54 13.15 6.12 2.36
C VAL A 54 13.78 6.61 1.06
N ALA A 55 13.64 5.83 -0.03
CA ALA A 55 14.17 6.22 -1.34
C ALA A 55 13.59 7.53 -1.86
N GLN A 56 12.33 7.83 -1.52
CA GLN A 56 11.62 9.06 -1.90
C GLN A 56 11.78 10.20 -0.89
N ASN A 57 12.55 10.02 0.19
CA ASN A 57 12.68 10.97 1.30
C ASN A 57 11.33 11.41 1.90
N ILE A 58 10.36 10.50 1.97
CA ILE A 58 9.07 10.77 2.59
C ILE A 58 9.27 10.83 4.12
N PRO A 59 8.79 11.89 4.80
CA PRO A 59 8.86 11.98 6.25
C PRO A 59 8.16 10.79 6.93
N PHE A 60 8.70 10.33 8.06
CA PHE A 60 8.19 9.16 8.77
C PHE A 60 6.68 9.24 9.04
N ASP A 61 6.18 10.36 9.57
CA ASP A 61 4.76 10.55 9.88
C ASP A 61 3.87 10.41 8.63
N ARG A 62 4.33 10.95 7.49
CA ARG A 62 3.65 10.82 6.19
C ARG A 62 3.66 9.38 5.71
N GLY A 63 4.79 8.68 5.85
CA GLY A 63 4.91 7.26 5.51
C GLY A 63 3.99 6.38 6.36
N VAL A 64 3.89 6.66 7.67
CA VAL A 64 2.99 5.96 8.58
C VAL A 64 1.53 6.14 8.17
N GLU A 65 1.08 7.35 7.83
CA GLU A 65 -0.28 7.56 7.33
C GLU A 65 -0.54 6.77 6.04
N GLN A 66 0.42 6.71 5.12
CA GLN A 66 0.29 5.86 3.92
C GLN A 66 0.21 4.36 4.24
N LEU A 67 0.99 3.87 5.22
CA LEU A 67 0.87 2.48 5.69
C LEU A 67 -0.50 2.19 6.29
N LYS A 68 -1.09 3.14 7.03
CA LYS A 68 -2.43 2.97 7.61
C LYS A 68 -3.49 2.83 6.52
N VAL A 69 -3.40 3.65 5.45
CA VAL A 69 -4.32 3.57 4.31
C VAL A 69 -4.18 2.22 3.59
N HIS A 70 -2.96 1.79 3.28
CA HIS A 70 -2.73 0.47 2.66
C HIS A 70 -3.19 -0.68 3.56
N ALA A 71 -2.92 -0.64 4.87
CA ALA A 71 -3.39 -1.66 5.79
C ALA A 71 -4.92 -1.73 5.83
N LEU A 72 -5.59 -0.58 5.75
CA LEU A 72 -7.04 -0.51 5.64
C LEU A 72 -7.55 -1.09 4.31
N GLU A 73 -6.91 -0.79 3.18
CA GLU A 73 -7.23 -1.43 1.89
C GLU A 73 -7.14 -2.96 1.97
N LEU A 74 -6.09 -3.47 2.61
CA LEU A 74 -5.92 -4.91 2.82
C LEU A 74 -7.03 -5.49 3.70
N PHE A 75 -7.36 -4.80 4.78
CA PHE A 75 -8.47 -5.18 5.66
C PHE A 75 -9.78 -5.27 4.87
N VAL A 76 -10.11 -4.24 4.09
CA VAL A 76 -11.35 -4.17 3.30
C VAL A 76 -11.38 -5.28 2.26
N THR A 77 -10.30 -5.45 1.51
CA THR A 77 -10.19 -6.46 0.45
C THR A 77 -10.36 -7.87 1.03
N ALA A 78 -9.68 -8.15 2.14
CA ALA A 78 -9.73 -9.47 2.76
C ALA A 78 -11.04 -9.73 3.51
N ALA A 79 -11.68 -8.70 4.07
CA ALA A 79 -12.96 -8.83 4.78
C ALA A 79 -14.05 -9.49 3.91
N HIS A 80 -14.04 -9.24 2.59
CA HIS A 80 -14.96 -9.87 1.65
C HIS A 80 -14.74 -11.38 1.47
N GLY A 81 -13.53 -11.88 1.73
CA GLY A 81 -13.16 -13.29 1.55
C GLY A 81 -13.43 -14.18 2.77
N PHE A 82 -13.68 -13.61 3.95
CA PHE A 82 -13.84 -14.40 5.17
C PHE A 82 -15.29 -14.85 5.41
N ALA A 83 -15.42 -16.01 6.06
CA ALA A 83 -16.73 -16.58 6.39
C ALA A 83 -17.54 -15.61 7.25
N ARG A 84 -18.86 -15.54 6.99
CA ARG A 84 -19.75 -14.61 7.71
C ARG A 84 -19.64 -14.74 9.23
N LYS A 85 -19.33 -15.92 9.78
CA LYS A 85 -19.23 -16.17 11.23
C LYS A 85 -18.09 -15.44 11.94
N GLU A 86 -17.07 -14.95 11.22
CA GLU A 86 -15.95 -14.23 11.83
C GLU A 86 -16.42 -12.89 12.40
N ARG A 87 -16.05 -12.61 13.66
CA ARG A 87 -16.39 -11.36 14.35
C ARG A 87 -15.25 -10.35 14.34
N HIS A 88 -14.02 -10.82 14.23
CA HIS A 88 -12.81 -10.01 14.28
C HIS A 88 -11.85 -10.41 13.15
N LEU A 89 -11.23 -9.41 12.56
CA LEU A 89 -10.13 -9.52 11.61
C LEU A 89 -9.02 -8.61 12.12
N THR A 90 -7.79 -9.11 12.10
CA THR A 90 -6.61 -8.36 12.48
C THR A 90 -5.66 -8.29 11.30
N VAL A 91 -5.07 -7.11 11.06
CA VAL A 91 -3.98 -6.91 10.10
C VAL A 91 -2.76 -6.43 10.89
N ASN A 92 -1.75 -7.28 10.99
CA ASN A 92 -0.45 -6.97 11.56
C ASN A 92 0.47 -6.54 10.44
N VAL A 93 0.92 -5.30 10.48
CA VAL A 93 1.90 -4.76 9.54
C VAL A 93 3.26 -4.89 10.18
N VAL A 94 4.10 -5.68 9.55
CA VAL A 94 5.46 -5.95 9.98
C VAL A 94 6.43 -5.44 8.94
N TYR A 95 7.66 -5.14 9.35
CA TYR A 95 8.72 -4.80 8.42
C TYR A 95 10.04 -5.33 8.94
N ALA A 96 10.92 -5.68 8.02
CA ALA A 96 12.31 -5.94 8.36
C ALA A 96 12.97 -4.59 8.69
N ARG A 97 13.39 -4.41 9.94
CA ARG A 97 14.42 -3.44 10.27
C ARG A 97 15.69 -3.93 9.56
N SER A 98 16.20 -3.16 8.61
CA SER A 98 17.53 -3.34 8.04
C SER A 98 18.38 -2.15 8.46
N GLY A 99 19.18 -2.34 9.51
CA GLY A 99 20.20 -1.36 9.84
C GLY A 99 21.41 -1.54 8.92
N ALA A 100 21.62 -0.61 7.99
CA ALA A 100 22.88 -0.49 7.28
C ALA A 100 23.18 0.99 7.05
N ILE A 101 23.58 1.71 8.10
CA ILE A 101 24.26 2.99 7.91
C ILE A 101 25.73 2.69 7.94
N SER A 102 26.37 2.87 6.78
CA SER A 102 27.77 2.61 6.46
C SER A 102 28.63 3.88 6.30
N THR A 103 29.33 4.39 7.34
CA THR A 103 30.37 5.45 7.21
C THR A 103 31.84 4.97 7.13
N ARG A 104 32.09 3.68 6.91
CA ARG A 104 33.23 3.29 6.06
C ARG A 104 32.87 2.29 4.95
N TYR A 105 31.77 1.53 4.95
CA TYR A 105 31.42 0.22 5.56
C TYR A 105 30.91 0.07 7.02
N GLN A 106 30.29 1.08 7.67
CA GLN A 106 29.58 0.84 8.96
C GLN A 106 28.38 -0.13 8.77
N THR A 107 28.42 -1.30 9.38
CA THR A 107 27.30 -2.24 9.36
C THR A 107 26.69 -2.22 10.75
N LYS A 108 25.53 -1.57 10.92
CA LYS A 108 24.67 -1.75 12.09
C LYS A 108 23.58 -2.75 11.75
N SER A 109 23.90 -4.03 11.52
CA SER A 109 22.90 -5.04 11.19
C SER A 109 22.00 -5.35 12.40
N PHE A 110 21.04 -4.47 12.67
CA PHE A 110 19.81 -4.88 13.34
C PHE A 110 19.00 -5.61 12.27
N GLN A 111 19.11 -6.93 12.22
CA GLN A 111 18.11 -7.79 11.60
C GLN A 111 17.03 -8.03 12.64
N GLY A 112 15.85 -7.46 12.43
CA GLY A 112 14.71 -7.68 13.31
C GLY A 112 13.42 -7.42 12.54
N ILE A 113 12.36 -8.12 12.92
CA ILE A 113 11.02 -7.79 12.45
C ILE A 113 10.47 -6.76 13.44
N GLY A 114 10.21 -5.56 12.96
CA GLY A 114 9.49 -4.55 13.72
C GLY A 114 8.00 -4.62 13.41
N ASP A 115 7.17 -4.49 14.43
CA ASP A 115 5.76 -4.15 14.21
C ASP A 115 5.68 -2.68 13.81
N ALA A 116 5.00 -2.38 12.71
CA ALA A 116 4.72 -1.01 12.30
C ALA A 116 3.38 -0.55 12.87
N LEU A 117 2.33 -1.33 12.61
CA LEU A 117 1.00 -1.06 13.10
C LEU A 117 0.15 -2.34 13.12
N THR A 118 -0.86 -2.33 13.97
CA THR A 118 -1.89 -3.34 14.04
C THR A 118 -3.24 -2.68 13.77
N LEU A 119 -4.01 -3.22 12.84
CA LEU A 119 -5.36 -2.80 12.54
C LEU A 119 -6.33 -3.92 12.94
N GLU A 120 -7.33 -3.59 13.75
CA GLU A 120 -8.33 -4.53 14.25
C GLU A 120 -9.72 -4.01 13.93
N GLY A 121 -10.62 -4.91 13.53
CA GLY A 121 -12.01 -4.54 13.28
C GLY A 121 -12.89 -5.74 13.00
N SER A 122 -14.18 -5.48 12.82
CA SER A 122 -15.10 -6.49 12.32
C SER A 122 -14.98 -6.61 10.80
N PRO A 123 -14.90 -7.82 10.21
CA PRO A 123 -14.95 -7.98 8.76
C PRO A 123 -16.31 -7.57 8.17
N ARG A 124 -17.30 -7.26 9.02
CA ARG A 124 -18.62 -6.74 8.63
C ARG A 124 -18.74 -5.23 8.85
N VAL A 125 -17.63 -4.52 9.02
CA VAL A 125 -17.66 -3.07 9.21
C VAL A 125 -18.36 -2.40 8.04
N ARG A 126 -19.26 -1.46 8.34
CA ARG A 126 -19.93 -0.66 7.32
C ARG A 126 -18.99 0.43 6.86
N LEU A 127 -18.46 0.30 5.66
CA LEU A 127 -17.57 1.28 5.05
C LEU A 127 -18.39 2.39 4.37
N ASP A 128 -17.98 3.64 4.57
CA ASP A 128 -18.47 4.74 3.75
C ASP A 128 -17.94 4.57 2.31
N PRO A 129 -18.71 4.79 1.24
CA PRO A 129 -18.19 4.71 -0.13
C PRO A 129 -16.97 5.61 -0.39
N LYS A 130 -16.80 6.68 0.39
CA LYS A 130 -15.67 7.62 0.34
C LYS A 130 -14.59 7.31 1.38
N TRP A 131 -14.60 6.11 1.97
CA TRP A 131 -13.67 5.74 3.05
C TRP A 131 -12.21 5.97 2.66
N HIS A 132 -11.83 5.69 1.42
CA HIS A 132 -10.46 5.86 0.94
C HIS A 132 -10.00 7.32 1.02
N ALA A 133 -10.78 8.24 0.43
CA ALA A 133 -10.51 9.68 0.48
C ALA A 133 -10.59 10.27 1.89
N LEU A 134 -11.36 9.64 2.79
CA LEU A 134 -11.40 10.00 4.21
C LEU A 134 -10.14 9.51 4.95
N ALA A 135 -9.69 8.28 4.66
CA ALA A 135 -8.51 7.67 5.28
C ALA A 135 -7.23 8.42 4.89
N GLU A 136 -7.10 8.88 3.65
CA GLU A 136 -6.00 9.76 3.21
C GLU A 136 -5.93 11.09 3.99
N ARG A 137 -7.05 11.51 4.59
CA ARG A 137 -7.15 12.69 5.45
C ARG A 137 -7.09 12.34 6.95
N GLY A 138 -6.68 11.12 7.28
CA GLY A 138 -6.58 10.61 8.65
C GLY A 138 -7.92 10.27 9.31
N ARG A 139 -9.02 10.14 8.54
CA ARG A 139 -10.34 9.75 9.06
C ARG A 139 -10.64 8.29 8.71
N TYR A 140 -10.62 7.44 9.73
CA TYR A 140 -10.82 5.99 9.57
C TYR A 140 -12.29 5.58 9.82
N PRO A 141 -12.78 4.51 9.17
CA PRO A 141 -14.14 4.01 9.38
C PRO A 141 -14.42 3.63 10.84
N THR A 142 -15.64 3.90 11.31
CA THR A 142 -16.09 3.53 12.66
C THR A 142 -16.05 2.01 12.85
N GLY A 143 -15.51 1.55 13.98
CA GLY A 143 -15.37 0.11 14.28
C GLY A 143 -14.06 -0.51 13.80
N ILE A 144 -13.15 0.30 13.25
CA ILE A 144 -11.76 -0.06 12.99
C ILE A 144 -10.88 0.66 13.99
N THR A 145 -9.99 -0.08 14.64
CA THR A 145 -8.99 0.43 15.56
C THR A 145 -7.62 0.25 14.92
N ILE A 146 -6.83 1.32 14.86
CA ILE A 146 -5.45 1.27 14.37
C ILE A 146 -4.53 1.64 15.51
N ARG A 147 -3.58 0.76 15.81
CA ARG A 147 -2.53 0.97 16.82
C ARG A 147 -1.19 1.01 16.10
N VAL A 148 -0.48 2.11 16.21
CA VAL A 148 0.89 2.22 15.70
C VAL A 148 1.81 1.68 16.79
N ALA A 149 2.68 0.72 16.44
CA ALA A 149 3.68 0.23 17.37
C ALA A 149 4.73 1.32 17.58
N ASN A 150 5.10 1.55 18.84
CA ASN A 150 6.08 2.59 19.17
C ASN A 150 7.45 2.14 18.64
N PRO A 151 8.11 2.87 17.73
CA PRO A 151 9.40 2.44 17.18
C PRO A 151 10.56 2.45 18.19
N ALA A 152 10.31 2.89 19.43
CA ALA A 152 11.32 3.15 20.46
C ALA A 152 11.55 2.03 21.50
N GLU A 153 10.88 0.88 21.37
CA GLU A 153 11.23 -0.36 22.08
C GLU A 153 11.98 -1.34 21.15
#